data_AF-A0A6L6IUD9-F1
#
_entry.id   AF-A0A6L6IUD9-F1
#
_cell.length_a   1.000
_cell.length_b   1.000
_cell.length_c   1.000
_cell.angle_alpha   90.00
_cell.angle_beta   90.00
_cell.angle_gamma   90.00
#
_symmetry.space_group_name_H-M   'P 1'
#
loop_
_entity.id
_entity.type
_entity.pdbx_description
1 polymer ?
#
loop_
_entity_poly.entity_id
_entity_poly.type
_entity_poly.pdbx_seq_one_letter_code
_entity_poly.pdbx_strand_id
1 'polypeptide(L)'
;MSIYSKCFVSILLVILSFSVFAEKFHVLTAGKNIDGSEWFIEKNGENYDLKYINAKGEEYSNDTIITSDIEGSGLFLDSKPDGTVSLVMDYPRDVYMFKFTSGEIPLLISACKQIRLPSSEYQVEALLTLCSKDDETAGLSLSNLDASKLLKSDNLVLKDKVKTIIGSDRAFLYNENKKQPRNKPYLIKGDVVEVLEYKNSMLNIKYTSKSGVVIAWIKFIDIL
;
A
#
# COMPACT_ATOMS: atom_id res chain seq x y z
N MET A 1 45.88 31.08 37.07
CA MET A 1 44.94 30.51 36.09
C MET A 1 43.52 30.78 36.56
N SER A 2 42.84 31.70 35.87
CA SER A 2 41.59 32.34 36.31
C SER A 2 40.39 31.37 36.28
N ILE A 3 39.56 31.42 37.33
CA ILE A 3 38.31 30.67 37.49
C ILE A 3 37.37 30.84 36.28
N TYR A 4 37.45 31.98 35.59
CA TYR A 4 36.69 32.28 34.37
C TYR A 4 37.03 31.35 33.17
N SER A 5 38.27 30.85 33.08
CA SER A 5 38.67 29.95 31.99
C SER A 5 38.08 28.54 32.15
N LYS A 6 37.81 28.10 33.38
CA LYS A 6 37.21 26.77 33.65
C LYS A 6 35.71 26.77 33.36
N CYS A 7 34.99 27.84 33.73
CA CYS A 7 33.56 27.98 33.45
C CYS A 7 33.26 28.03 31.95
N PHE A 8 34.09 28.73 31.16
CA PHE A 8 33.89 28.85 29.72
C PHE A 8 34.02 27.51 28.98
N VAL A 9 35.00 26.68 29.38
CA VAL A 9 35.21 25.35 28.79
C VAL A 9 34.09 24.39 29.16
N SER A 10 33.56 24.46 30.39
CA SER A 10 32.41 23.64 30.81
C SER A 10 31.13 24.01 30.06
N ILE A 11 30.86 25.30 29.82
CA ILE A 11 29.70 25.74 29.04
C ILE A 11 29.84 25.32 27.57
N LEU A 12 31.04 25.44 26.99
CA LEU A 12 31.30 25.00 25.62
C LEU A 12 31.12 23.48 25.45
N LEU A 13 31.53 22.68 26.43
CA LEU A 13 31.32 21.23 26.44
C LEU A 13 29.85 20.84 26.55
N VAL A 14 29.06 21.59 27.33
CA VAL A 14 27.61 21.39 27.43
C VAL A 14 26.92 21.73 26.10
N ILE A 15 27.25 22.87 25.49
CA ILE A 15 26.71 23.26 24.18
C ILE A 15 27.13 22.25 23.09
N LEU A 16 28.38 21.78 23.11
CA LEU A 16 28.86 20.74 22.18
C LEU A 16 28.17 19.39 22.40
N SER A 17 27.80 19.05 23.64
CA SER A 17 27.06 17.82 23.94
C SER A 17 25.60 17.85 23.48
N PHE A 18 24.99 19.03 23.34
CA PHE A 18 23.65 19.17 22.75
C PHE A 18 23.64 19.11 21.22
N SER A 19 24.76 19.41 20.55
CA SER A 19 24.85 19.35 19.09
C SER A 19 25.08 17.94 18.50
N VAL A 20 25.17 16.89 19.32
CA VAL A 20 25.43 15.50 18.86
C VAL A 20 24.14 14.69 18.61
N PHE A 21 22.97 15.20 18.99
CA PHE A 21 21.67 14.56 18.71
C PHE A 21 20.83 15.33 17.69
N ALA A 22 21.47 15.86 16.64
CA ALA A 22 20.74 16.11 15.40
C ALA A 22 20.59 14.77 14.69
N GLU A 23 19.53 14.01 14.99
CA GLU A 23 19.08 12.95 14.09
C GLU A 23 18.95 13.57 12.70
N LYS A 24 19.74 13.10 11.75
CA LYS A 24 19.71 13.60 10.38
C LYS A 24 18.44 13.07 9.73
N PHE A 25 17.38 13.87 9.78
CA PHE A 25 16.20 13.65 8.96
C PHE A 25 16.59 13.84 7.50
N HIS A 26 16.39 12.80 6.70
CA HIS A 26 16.61 12.84 5.27
C HIS A 26 15.25 12.87 4.57
N VAL A 27 14.91 14.00 3.96
CA VAL A 27 13.74 14.12 3.08
C VAL A 27 14.05 13.36 1.79
N LEU A 28 13.24 12.35 1.50
CA LEU A 28 13.44 11.47 0.34
C LEU A 28 12.66 11.95 -0.88
N THR A 29 11.41 12.35 -0.65
CA THR A 29 10.52 12.91 -1.67
C THR A 29 9.70 14.01 -1.02
N ALA A 30 9.45 15.09 -1.77
CA ALA A 30 8.52 16.14 -1.40
C ALA A 30 7.58 16.46 -2.57
N GLY A 31 6.31 16.73 -2.24
CA GLY A 31 5.28 17.15 -3.18
C GLY A 31 4.61 18.41 -2.65
N LYS A 32 4.48 19.43 -3.50
CA LYS A 32 3.79 20.68 -3.14
C LYS A 32 2.52 20.82 -3.97
N ASN A 33 1.41 21.07 -3.31
CA ASN A 33 0.13 21.29 -3.94
C ASN A 33 -0.10 22.76 -4.27
N ILE A 34 -1.06 23.01 -5.16
CA ILE A 34 -1.45 24.35 -5.61
C ILE A 34 -2.01 25.19 -4.45
N ASP A 35 -2.65 24.54 -3.47
CA ASP A 35 -3.21 25.19 -2.27
C ASP A 35 -2.13 25.64 -1.27
N GLY A 36 -0.85 25.37 -1.54
CA GLY A 36 0.28 25.69 -0.68
C GLY A 36 0.61 24.63 0.35
N SER A 37 -0.16 23.53 0.42
CA SER A 37 0.16 22.40 1.29
C SER A 37 1.30 21.55 0.75
N GLU A 38 2.01 20.89 1.65
CA GLU A 38 3.25 20.17 1.36
C GLU A 38 3.19 18.76 1.96
N TRP A 39 3.58 17.78 1.15
CA TRP A 39 3.72 16.38 1.52
C TRP A 39 5.18 16.00 1.43
N PHE A 40 5.68 15.20 2.36
CA PHE A 40 7.04 14.70 2.29
C PHE A 40 7.21 13.38 3.04
N ILE A 41 8.21 12.62 2.61
CA ILE A 41 8.64 11.39 3.26
C ILE A 41 9.98 11.68 3.92
N GLU A 42 10.03 11.51 5.24
CA GLU A 42 11.26 11.58 6.01
C GLU A 42 11.73 10.19 6.38
N LYS A 43 13.04 9.98 6.34
CA LYS A 43 13.68 8.81 6.94
C LYS A 43 14.33 9.19 8.25
N ASN A 44 13.97 8.51 9.34
CA ASN A 44 14.63 8.60 10.64
C ASN A 44 15.22 7.25 11.03
N GLY A 45 16.54 7.10 10.88
CA GLY A 45 17.21 5.82 11.08
C GLY A 45 16.71 4.75 10.10
N GLU A 46 16.08 3.70 10.63
CA GLU A 46 15.47 2.61 9.85
C GLU A 46 13.98 2.83 9.53
N ASN A 47 13.36 3.86 10.11
CA ASN A 47 11.93 4.13 9.98
C ASN A 47 11.65 5.24 8.97
N TYR A 48 10.41 5.27 8.48
CA TYR A 48 9.93 6.28 7.55
C TYR A 48 8.66 6.94 8.08
N ASP A 49 8.59 8.26 7.95
CA ASP A 49 7.43 9.05 8.32
C ASP A 49 6.83 9.69 7.07
N LEU A 50 5.54 9.48 6.84
CA LEU A 50 4.77 10.29 5.90
C LEU A 50 4.25 11.52 6.62
N LYS A 51 4.63 12.71 6.13
CA LYS A 51 4.25 13.99 6.72
C LYS A 51 3.48 14.86 5.73
N TYR A 52 2.57 15.64 6.29
CA TYR A 52 1.75 16.62 5.60
C TYR A 52 1.70 17.92 6.41
N ILE A 53 1.95 19.05 5.76
CA ILE A 53 1.77 20.39 6.31
C ILE A 53 0.73 21.12 5.48
N ASN A 54 -0.36 21.55 6.10
CA ASN A 54 -1.39 22.29 5.39
C ASN A 54 -0.99 23.76 5.16
N ALA A 55 -1.81 24.49 4.40
CA ALA A 55 -1.54 25.90 4.08
C ALA A 55 -1.50 26.84 5.30
N LYS A 56 -2.03 26.41 6.45
CA LYS A 56 -1.97 27.14 7.73
C LYS A 56 -0.74 26.79 8.57
N GLY A 57 0.08 25.83 8.13
CA GLY A 57 1.23 25.33 8.87
C GLY A 57 0.89 24.27 9.92
N GLU A 58 -0.31 23.69 9.89
CA GLU A 58 -0.65 22.57 10.77
C GLU A 58 -0.07 21.27 10.21
N GLU A 59 0.58 20.50 11.09
CA GLU A 59 1.30 19.29 10.72
C GLU A 59 0.51 18.02 11.05
N TYR A 60 0.60 17.05 10.15
CA TYR A 60 0.03 15.72 10.28
C TYR A 60 1.10 14.70 9.88
N SER A 61 1.24 13.63 10.65
CA SER A 61 2.23 12.59 10.36
C SER A 61 1.67 11.19 10.59
N ASN A 62 2.27 10.22 9.91
CA ASN A 62 2.06 8.79 10.17
C ASN A 62 3.37 8.02 9.94
N ASP A 63 3.78 7.27 10.95
CA ASP A 63 5.02 6.48 11.03
C ASP A 63 4.78 4.97 10.85
N THR A 64 3.53 4.56 10.57
CA THR A 64 3.13 3.15 10.47
C THR A 64 2.74 2.70 9.06
N ILE A 65 2.48 3.64 8.14
CA ILE A 65 2.07 3.32 6.76
C ILE A 65 3.25 2.72 5.97
N ILE A 66 4.43 3.30 6.12
CA ILE A 66 5.62 2.93 5.36
C ILE A 66 6.44 1.97 6.21
N THR A 67 6.63 0.74 5.74
CA THR A 67 7.40 -0.27 6.43
C THR A 67 8.90 -0.11 6.18
N SER A 68 9.74 -0.53 7.12
CA SER A 68 11.19 -0.34 7.06
C SER A 68 11.91 -1.22 6.03
N ASP A 69 11.24 -2.25 5.51
CA ASP A 69 11.76 -3.19 4.52
C ASP A 69 11.82 -2.62 3.10
N ILE A 70 11.21 -1.47 2.85
CA ILE A 70 11.29 -0.79 1.56
C ILE A 70 12.54 0.11 1.46
N GLU A 71 13.20 0.04 0.31
CA GLU A 71 14.24 1.00 -0.04
C GLU A 71 13.62 2.33 -0.48
N GLY A 72 14.28 3.46 -0.14
CA GLY A 72 13.77 4.79 -0.47
C GLY A 72 13.53 5.02 -1.98
N SER A 73 14.18 4.26 -2.85
CA SER A 73 13.96 4.28 -4.31
C SER A 73 12.61 3.73 -4.75
N GLY A 74 11.93 2.94 -3.91
CA GLY A 74 10.58 2.42 -4.15
C GLY A 74 9.47 3.29 -3.57
N LEU A 75 9.80 4.46 -3.02
CA LEU A 75 8.87 5.38 -2.35
C LEU A 75 8.65 6.64 -3.19
N PHE A 76 7.39 6.91 -3.55
CA PHE A 76 7.03 8.05 -4.37
C PHE A 76 5.79 8.75 -3.84
N LEU A 77 5.75 10.08 -4.04
CA LEU A 77 4.55 10.89 -3.88
C LEU A 77 4.12 11.39 -5.26
N ASP A 78 2.92 11.01 -5.68
CA ASP A 78 2.30 11.47 -6.93
C ASP A 78 1.20 12.47 -6.60
N SER A 79 1.47 13.75 -6.82
CA SER A 79 0.52 14.84 -6.60
C SER A 79 -0.27 15.13 -7.88
N LYS A 80 -1.59 15.24 -7.76
CA LYS A 80 -2.49 15.52 -8.88
C LYS A 80 -3.01 16.96 -8.85
N PRO A 81 -3.36 17.54 -10.02
CA PRO A 81 -3.89 18.91 -10.09
C PRO A 81 -5.22 19.11 -9.33
N ASP A 82 -5.94 18.03 -9.03
CA ASP A 82 -7.17 18.05 -8.22
C ASP A 82 -6.89 18.18 -6.70
N GLY A 83 -5.63 18.34 -6.32
CA GLY A 83 -5.20 18.44 -4.91
C GLY A 83 -5.10 17.08 -4.23
N THR A 84 -5.25 15.96 -4.93
CA THR A 84 -5.04 14.65 -4.32
C THR A 84 -3.58 14.23 -4.41
N VAL A 85 -3.10 13.55 -3.37
CA VAL A 85 -1.73 13.01 -3.33
C VAL A 85 -1.79 11.51 -3.10
N SER A 86 -0.97 10.77 -3.83
CA SER A 86 -0.84 9.32 -3.66
C SER A 86 0.56 8.98 -3.16
N LEU A 87 0.64 8.36 -1.98
CA LEU A 87 1.83 7.62 -1.57
C LEU A 87 1.86 6.29 -2.34
N VAL A 88 2.95 6.03 -3.04
CA VAL A 88 3.20 4.80 -3.79
C VAL A 88 4.42 4.09 -3.21
N MET A 89 4.25 2.81 -2.89
CA MET A 89 5.29 1.90 -2.42
C MET A 89 5.41 0.76 -3.44
N ASP A 90 6.42 0.82 -4.32
CA ASP A 90 6.65 -0.15 -5.40
C ASP A 90 7.61 -1.25 -4.93
N TYR A 91 7.05 -2.39 -4.52
CA TYR A 91 7.82 -3.61 -4.29
C TYR A 91 7.94 -4.40 -5.59
N PRO A 92 8.91 -5.33 -5.70
CA PRO A 92 9.11 -6.11 -6.93
C PRO A 92 7.84 -6.81 -7.47
N ARG A 93 6.99 -7.34 -6.57
CA ARG A 93 5.75 -8.04 -6.94
C ARG A 93 4.49 -7.18 -6.77
N ASP A 94 4.46 -6.43 -5.68
CA ASP A 94 3.25 -5.77 -5.18
C ASP A 94 3.48 -4.25 -5.14
N VAL A 95 2.48 -3.48 -5.55
CA VAL A 95 2.49 -2.02 -5.40
C VAL A 95 1.40 -1.62 -4.42
N TYR A 96 1.77 -0.91 -3.36
CA TYR A 96 0.80 -0.36 -2.42
C TYR A 96 0.59 1.12 -2.70
N MET A 97 -0.67 1.56 -2.70
CA MET A 97 -1.06 2.92 -3.00
C MET A 97 -2.04 3.45 -1.96
N PHE A 98 -1.68 4.56 -1.32
CA PHE A 98 -2.55 5.28 -0.40
C PHE A 98 -2.82 6.67 -0.97
N LYS A 99 -4.09 6.95 -1.28
CA LYS A 99 -4.52 8.22 -1.87
C LYS A 99 -5.17 9.08 -0.80
N PHE A 100 -4.77 10.33 -0.71
CA PHE A 100 -5.29 11.31 0.25
C PHE A 100 -5.84 12.54 -0.46
N THR A 101 -6.77 13.21 0.21
CA THR A 101 -7.13 14.61 -0.06
C THR A 101 -6.03 15.53 0.45
N SER A 102 -5.93 16.72 -0.15
CA SER A 102 -5.23 17.86 0.45
C SER A 102 -6.24 18.92 0.84
N GLY A 103 -5.91 19.73 1.83
CA GLY A 103 -6.80 20.75 2.39
C GLY A 103 -6.46 21.03 3.85
N GLU A 104 -7.47 21.29 4.67
CA GLU A 104 -7.24 21.52 6.10
C GLU A 104 -6.78 20.23 6.81
N ILE A 105 -7.45 19.11 6.53
CA ILE A 105 -7.14 17.80 7.11
C ILE A 105 -6.90 16.79 5.97
N PRO A 106 -5.77 16.07 5.94
CA PRO A 106 -5.49 15.07 4.92
C PRO A 106 -6.31 13.79 5.17
N LEU A 107 -7.45 13.65 4.50
CA LEU A 107 -8.31 12.47 4.61
C LEU A 107 -7.94 11.41 3.57
N LEU A 108 -7.93 10.15 3.99
CA LEU A 108 -7.76 8.99 3.12
C LEU A 108 -8.95 8.88 2.16
N ILE A 109 -8.65 8.71 0.88
CA ILE A 109 -9.61 8.44 -0.19
C ILE A 109 -9.64 6.95 -0.51
N SER A 110 -8.48 6.31 -0.60
CA SER A 110 -8.37 4.89 -0.92
C SER A 110 -7.04 4.31 -0.47
N ALA A 111 -7.04 3.07 -0.02
CA ALA A 111 -5.84 2.26 0.17
C ALA A 111 -5.95 1.01 -0.71
N CYS A 112 -4.97 0.78 -1.58
CA CYS A 112 -5.01 -0.30 -2.56
C CYS A 112 -3.68 -1.06 -2.62
N LYS A 113 -3.78 -2.35 -2.92
CA LYS A 113 -2.70 -3.24 -3.27
C LYS A 113 -2.89 -3.70 -4.71
N GLN A 114 -1.91 -3.42 -5.57
CA GLN A 114 -1.82 -3.93 -6.92
C GLN A 114 -0.83 -5.09 -6.97
N ILE A 115 -1.20 -6.15 -7.66
CA ILE A 115 -0.43 -7.39 -7.73
C ILE A 115 -0.20 -7.70 -9.20
N ARG A 116 1.07 -7.76 -9.60
CA ARG A 116 1.47 -8.19 -10.94
C ARG A 116 1.16 -9.68 -11.05
N LEU A 117 0.21 -10.04 -11.91
CA LEU A 117 -0.19 -11.43 -12.12
C LEU A 117 0.61 -12.05 -13.26
N PRO A 118 0.82 -13.38 -13.24
CA PRO A 118 1.36 -14.11 -14.36
C PRO A 118 0.53 -13.83 -15.62
N SER A 119 1.21 -13.52 -16.72
CA SER A 119 0.59 -13.34 -18.04
C SER A 119 1.13 -14.41 -19.01
N SER A 120 0.35 -14.71 -20.04
CA SER A 120 0.86 -15.48 -21.18
C SER A 120 1.52 -14.54 -22.18
N GLU A 121 2.40 -15.05 -23.07
CA GLU A 121 3.10 -14.26 -24.09
C GLU A 121 2.18 -13.38 -24.98
N TYR A 122 0.88 -13.70 -25.02
CA TYR A 122 -0.13 -13.02 -25.83
C TYR A 122 -1.07 -12.10 -25.02
N GLN A 123 -0.80 -11.89 -23.73
CA GLN A 123 -1.61 -11.03 -22.86
C GLN A 123 -0.75 -9.94 -22.22
N VAL A 124 -1.27 -8.70 -22.24
CA VAL A 124 -0.71 -7.58 -21.48
C VAL A 124 -0.60 -7.99 -20.00
N GLU A 125 0.45 -7.56 -19.30
CA GLU A 125 0.61 -7.79 -17.86
C GLU A 125 -0.70 -7.48 -17.13
N ALA A 126 -1.26 -8.51 -16.49
CA ALA A 126 -2.50 -8.40 -15.77
C ALA A 126 -2.22 -7.85 -14.37
N LEU A 127 -2.84 -6.72 -14.03
CA LEU A 127 -2.75 -6.13 -12.70
C LEU A 127 -4.05 -6.38 -11.94
N LEU A 128 -3.97 -7.16 -10.87
CA LEU A 128 -5.08 -7.31 -9.94
C LEU A 128 -5.00 -6.21 -8.89
N THR A 129 -6.04 -5.39 -8.82
CA THR A 129 -6.12 -4.28 -7.85
C THR A 129 -7.15 -4.61 -6.78
N LEU A 130 -6.69 -4.74 -5.54
CA LEU A 130 -7.51 -4.87 -4.35
C LEU A 130 -7.48 -3.56 -3.58
N CYS A 131 -8.64 -3.01 -3.22
CA CYS A 131 -8.74 -1.79 -2.43
C CYS A 131 -9.51 -2.04 -1.15
N SER A 132 -9.20 -1.30 -0.10
CA SER A 132 -9.98 -1.29 1.13
C SER A 132 -11.42 -0.89 0.82
N LYS A 133 -12.37 -1.53 1.51
CA LYS A 133 -13.79 -1.19 1.43
C LYS A 133 -14.03 0.25 1.88
N ASP A 134 -15.05 0.88 1.31
CA ASP A 134 -15.38 2.28 1.59
C ASP A 134 -15.64 2.54 3.08
N ASP A 135 -16.32 1.63 3.77
CA ASP A 135 -16.62 1.72 5.21
C ASP A 135 -15.37 1.64 6.10
N GLU A 136 -14.31 0.97 5.64
CA GLU A 136 -13.02 0.93 6.33
C GLU A 136 -12.18 2.20 6.12
N THR A 137 -12.45 2.98 5.07
CA THR A 137 -11.69 4.20 4.74
C THR A 137 -12.36 5.49 5.19
N ALA A 138 -13.67 5.45 5.47
CA ALA A 138 -14.48 6.63 5.72
C ALA A 138 -13.97 7.48 6.89
N GLY A 139 -13.61 8.74 6.60
CA GLY A 139 -13.25 9.73 7.62
C GLY A 139 -11.88 9.52 8.28
N LEU A 140 -11.06 8.58 7.80
CA LEU A 140 -9.71 8.40 8.30
C LEU A 140 -8.81 9.56 7.86
N SER A 141 -8.14 10.20 8.80
CA SER A 141 -7.07 11.16 8.52
C SER A 141 -5.71 10.45 8.49
N LEU A 142 -4.69 11.12 7.93
CA LEU A 142 -3.31 10.63 7.92
C LEU A 142 -2.85 10.14 9.30
N SER A 143 -3.07 10.94 10.35
CA SER A 143 -2.58 10.64 11.70
C SER A 143 -3.24 9.45 12.39
N ASN A 144 -4.44 9.05 11.98
CA ASN A 144 -5.23 8.02 12.66
C ASN A 144 -5.35 6.73 11.84
N LEU A 145 -4.58 6.62 10.75
CA LEU A 145 -4.67 5.52 9.82
C LEU A 145 -3.82 4.33 10.28
N ASP A 146 -4.40 3.14 10.22
CA ASP A 146 -3.73 1.86 10.42
C ASP A 146 -3.68 1.07 9.11
N ALA A 147 -2.51 1.05 8.46
CA ALA A 147 -2.32 0.40 7.17
C ALA A 147 -2.52 -1.13 7.26
N SER A 148 -2.17 -1.73 8.40
CA SER A 148 -2.29 -3.17 8.63
C SER A 148 -3.76 -3.61 8.66
N LYS A 149 -4.63 -2.77 9.24
CA LYS A 149 -6.08 -2.98 9.24
C LYS A 149 -6.66 -2.77 7.84
N LEU A 150 -6.29 -1.68 7.16
CA LEU A 150 -6.85 -1.34 5.85
C LEU A 150 -6.55 -2.40 4.78
N LEU A 151 -5.32 -2.93 4.78
CA LEU A 151 -4.85 -3.90 3.80
C LEU A 151 -5.07 -5.36 4.23
N LYS A 152 -5.83 -5.60 5.29
CA LYS A 152 -6.19 -6.95 5.73
C LYS A 152 -7.10 -7.63 4.71
N SER A 153 -6.91 -8.95 4.51
CA SER A 153 -7.64 -9.75 3.52
C SER A 153 -9.16 -9.57 3.53
N ASP A 154 -9.77 -9.38 4.70
CA ASP A 154 -11.22 -9.31 4.86
C ASP A 154 -11.77 -7.90 4.61
N ASN A 155 -10.88 -6.91 4.57
CA ASN A 155 -11.18 -5.49 4.35
C ASN A 155 -10.96 -5.06 2.90
N LEU A 156 -10.42 -5.95 2.08
CA LEU A 156 -10.14 -5.70 0.68
C LEU A 156 -11.29 -6.18 -0.22
N VAL A 157 -11.51 -5.46 -1.31
CA VAL A 157 -12.41 -5.80 -2.42
C VAL A 157 -11.70 -5.64 -3.75
N LEU A 158 -12.15 -6.42 -4.74
CA LEU A 158 -11.64 -6.29 -6.10
C LEU A 158 -12.16 -4.98 -6.71
N LYS A 159 -11.23 -4.14 -7.18
CA LYS A 159 -11.60 -2.86 -7.82
C LYS A 159 -12.23 -3.07 -9.20
N ASP A 160 -11.58 -3.90 -10.02
CA ASP A 160 -11.98 -4.18 -11.39
C ASP A 160 -11.78 -5.66 -11.72
N LYS A 161 -12.63 -6.18 -12.60
CA LYS A 161 -12.47 -7.55 -13.12
C LYS A 161 -11.19 -7.64 -13.92
N VAL A 162 -10.48 -8.75 -13.77
CA VAL A 162 -9.18 -8.96 -14.43
C VAL A 162 -9.08 -10.37 -14.98
N LYS A 163 -8.55 -10.50 -16.19
CA LYS A 163 -8.20 -11.80 -16.77
C LYS A 163 -6.79 -12.19 -16.37
N THR A 164 -6.61 -13.44 -15.99
CA THR A 164 -5.32 -14.00 -15.59
C THR A 164 -5.25 -15.48 -15.93
N ILE A 165 -4.14 -16.11 -15.62
CA ILE A 165 -3.94 -17.55 -15.72
C ILE A 165 -3.83 -18.20 -14.33
N ILE A 166 -4.19 -19.47 -14.26
CA ILE A 166 -3.86 -20.30 -13.09
C ILE A 166 -2.33 -20.51 -13.05
N GLY A 167 -1.71 -20.16 -11.92
CA GLY A 167 -0.28 -20.31 -11.69
C GLY A 167 0.08 -21.64 -11.03
N SER A 168 -0.83 -22.19 -10.21
CA SER A 168 -0.64 -23.45 -9.50
C SER A 168 -0.91 -24.68 -10.38
N ASP A 169 -0.28 -25.82 -10.06
CA ASP A 169 -0.49 -27.07 -10.82
C ASP A 169 -1.95 -27.54 -10.76
N ARG A 170 -2.65 -27.27 -9.65
CA ARG A 170 -4.06 -27.60 -9.43
C ARG A 170 -4.75 -26.55 -8.58
N ALA A 171 -5.69 -25.82 -9.17
CA ALA A 171 -6.57 -24.88 -8.50
C ALA A 171 -7.95 -25.50 -8.28
N PHE A 172 -8.26 -25.91 -7.06
CA PHE A 172 -9.54 -26.56 -6.76
C PHE A 172 -10.70 -25.57 -6.81
N LEU A 173 -11.81 -26.01 -7.39
CA LEU A 173 -13.03 -25.21 -7.51
C LEU A 173 -13.94 -25.43 -6.30
N TYR A 174 -14.32 -24.34 -5.65
CA TYR A 174 -15.16 -24.33 -4.47
C TYR A 174 -16.51 -23.67 -4.78
N ASN A 175 -17.59 -24.23 -4.24
CA ASN A 175 -18.89 -23.58 -4.18
C ASN A 175 -19.07 -22.97 -2.79
N GLU A 176 -19.43 -21.68 -2.70
CA GLU A 176 -19.49 -20.92 -1.45
C GLU A 176 -20.43 -21.55 -0.40
N ASN A 177 -21.42 -22.32 -0.85
CA ASN A 177 -22.53 -22.81 -0.01
C ASN A 177 -22.81 -24.32 -0.14
N LYS A 178 -21.91 -25.11 -0.72
CA LYS A 178 -22.15 -26.56 -0.91
C LYS A 178 -21.13 -27.41 -0.16
N LYS A 179 -21.62 -28.52 0.43
CA LYS A 179 -20.75 -29.62 0.88
C LYS A 179 -19.84 -30.01 -0.27
N GLN A 180 -18.54 -29.97 -0.03
CA GLN A 180 -17.54 -30.22 -1.04
C GLN A 180 -17.55 -31.70 -1.43
N PRO A 181 -17.62 -32.04 -2.73
CA PRO A 181 -17.55 -33.42 -3.17
C PRO A 181 -16.17 -34.01 -2.85
N ARG A 182 -16.11 -35.34 -2.64
CA ARG A 182 -14.85 -36.06 -2.34
C ARG A 182 -13.82 -35.89 -3.46
N ASN A 183 -14.29 -35.82 -4.71
CA ASN A 183 -13.49 -35.43 -5.88
C ASN A 183 -13.86 -33.99 -6.26
N LYS A 184 -13.01 -33.04 -5.88
CA LYS A 184 -13.18 -31.64 -6.25
C LYS A 184 -12.71 -31.43 -7.69
N PRO A 185 -13.54 -30.81 -8.56
CA PRO A 185 -13.04 -30.34 -9.85
C PRO A 185 -11.95 -29.30 -9.61
N TYR A 186 -11.00 -29.22 -10.54
CA TYR A 186 -9.88 -28.29 -10.47
C TYR A 186 -9.53 -27.78 -11.87
N LEU A 187 -8.93 -26.61 -11.91
CA LEU A 187 -8.22 -26.08 -13.08
C LEU A 187 -6.74 -26.38 -12.95
N ILE A 188 -6.02 -26.38 -14.07
CA ILE A 188 -4.59 -26.63 -14.11
C ILE A 188 -3.83 -25.38 -14.52
N LYS A 189 -2.52 -25.39 -14.25
CA LYS A 189 -1.61 -24.32 -14.65
C LYS A 189 -1.79 -23.94 -16.12
N GLY A 190 -1.91 -22.63 -16.37
CA GLY A 190 -2.10 -22.06 -17.70
C GLY A 190 -3.57 -21.91 -18.14
N ASP A 191 -4.54 -22.46 -17.40
CA ASP A 191 -5.96 -22.17 -17.67
C ASP A 191 -6.25 -20.67 -17.50
N VAL A 192 -6.88 -20.05 -18.50
CA VAL A 192 -7.24 -18.62 -18.48
C VAL A 192 -8.57 -18.42 -17.78
N VAL A 193 -8.60 -17.52 -16.80
CA VAL A 193 -9.78 -17.22 -15.98
C VAL A 193 -10.02 -15.71 -15.91
N GLU A 194 -11.26 -15.31 -15.72
CA GLU A 194 -11.64 -13.94 -15.37
C GLU A 194 -11.98 -13.88 -13.89
N VAL A 195 -11.25 -13.09 -13.12
CA VAL A 195 -11.53 -12.81 -11.71
C VAL A 195 -12.70 -11.84 -11.63
N LEU A 196 -13.77 -12.26 -10.97
CA LEU A 196 -15.01 -11.53 -10.81
C LEU A 196 -15.13 -10.82 -9.47
N GLU A 197 -14.63 -11.45 -8.40
CA GLU A 197 -14.75 -10.96 -7.03
C GLU A 197 -13.59 -11.48 -6.18
N TYR A 198 -13.26 -10.74 -5.12
CA TYR A 198 -12.33 -11.15 -4.09
C TYR A 198 -13.01 -11.07 -2.71
N LYS A 199 -12.85 -12.10 -1.89
CA LYS A 199 -13.41 -12.17 -0.53
C LYS A 199 -12.57 -13.11 0.34
N ASN A 200 -12.04 -12.60 1.45
CA ASN A 200 -11.32 -13.38 2.47
C ASN A 200 -10.26 -14.33 1.88
N SER A 201 -9.35 -13.79 1.04
CA SER A 201 -8.31 -14.56 0.35
C SER A 201 -8.80 -15.63 -0.64
N MET A 202 -10.07 -15.55 -1.05
CA MET A 202 -10.66 -16.36 -2.11
C MET A 202 -11.04 -15.47 -3.29
N LEU A 203 -11.03 -16.05 -4.48
CA LEU A 203 -11.38 -15.39 -5.73
C LEU A 203 -12.57 -16.08 -6.37
N ASN A 204 -13.63 -15.34 -6.66
CA ASN A 204 -14.68 -15.81 -7.54
C ASN A 204 -14.19 -15.64 -8.97
N ILE A 205 -14.15 -16.73 -9.73
CA ILE A 205 -13.62 -16.74 -11.08
C ILE A 205 -14.64 -17.29 -12.06
N LYS A 206 -14.53 -16.83 -13.30
CA LYS A 206 -15.21 -17.36 -14.46
C LYS A 206 -14.20 -18.02 -15.38
N TYR A 207 -14.40 -19.31 -15.62
CA TYR A 207 -13.66 -20.10 -16.60
C TYR A 207 -14.59 -20.45 -17.77
N THR A 208 -14.12 -20.28 -19.00
CA THR A 208 -14.90 -20.66 -20.20
C THR A 208 -14.14 -21.75 -20.94
N SER A 209 -14.71 -22.95 -20.96
CA SER A 209 -14.19 -24.09 -21.71
C SER A 209 -15.00 -24.28 -23.00
N LYS A 210 -14.59 -25.26 -23.82
CA LYS A 210 -15.39 -25.71 -24.98
C LYS A 210 -16.76 -26.29 -24.59
N SER A 211 -16.87 -26.84 -23.37
CA SER A 211 -18.09 -27.51 -22.89
C SER A 211 -19.03 -26.59 -22.12
N GLY A 212 -18.60 -25.40 -21.74
CA GLY A 212 -19.45 -24.41 -21.07
C GLY A 212 -18.69 -23.41 -20.22
N VAL A 213 -19.45 -22.67 -19.40
CA VAL A 213 -18.91 -21.68 -18.47
C VAL A 213 -19.02 -22.23 -17.05
N VAL A 214 -17.94 -22.08 -16.28
CA VAL A 214 -17.87 -22.43 -14.86
C VAL A 214 -17.62 -21.16 -14.06
N ILE A 215 -18.45 -20.94 -13.04
CA ILE A 215 -18.25 -19.88 -12.03
C ILE A 215 -18.03 -20.57 -10.70
N ALA A 216 -16.89 -20.32 -10.06
CA ALA A 216 -16.52 -20.96 -8.81
C ALA A 216 -15.55 -20.09 -8.01
N TRP A 217 -15.36 -20.43 -6.74
CA TRP A 217 -14.32 -19.84 -5.91
C TRP A 217 -13.03 -20.66 -6.02
N ILE A 218 -11.88 -20.00 -6.04
CA ILE A 218 -10.54 -20.60 -5.91
C ILE A 218 -9.76 -19.86 -4.83
N LYS A 219 -8.64 -20.42 -4.35
CA LYS A 219 -7.79 -19.69 -3.41
C LYS A 219 -7.01 -18.61 -4.15
N PHE A 220 -6.76 -17.48 -3.48
CA PHE A 220 -5.96 -16.40 -4.06
C PHE A 220 -4.57 -16.86 -4.53
N ILE A 221 -3.92 -17.75 -3.78
CA ILE A 221 -2.60 -18.30 -4.12
C ILE A 221 -2.57 -19.09 -5.45
N ASP A 222 -3.73 -19.54 -5.96
CA ASP A 222 -3.79 -20.35 -7.18
C ASP A 222 -3.54 -19.55 -8.46
N ILE A 223 -3.59 -18.22 -8.41
CA ILE A 223 -3.31 -17.32 -9.55
C ILE A 223 -1.98 -16.59 -9.44
N LEU A 224 -1.15 -16.94 -8.44
CA LEU A 224 0.18 -16.35 -8.23
C LEU A 224 1.29 -17.20 -8.85
#